data_AF-A0A7K8NCL9-F1
#
_entry.id   AF-A0A7K8NCL9-F1
#
_cell.length_a   1.000
_cell.length_b   1.000
_cell.length_c   1.000
_cell.angle_alpha   90.00
_cell.angle_beta   90.00
_cell.angle_gamma   90.00
#
_symmetry.space_group_name_H-M   'P 1'
#
loop_
_entity.id
_entity.type
_entity.pdbx_description
1 polymer ?
#
loop_
_entity_poly.entity_id
_entity_poly.type
_entity_poly.pdbx_seq_one_letter_code
_entity_poly.pdbx_strand_id
1 'polypeptide(L)' 'MVKVLKTRRTYCKKCGKHQPHKVTLYKKGKDLCYAQGKRRYDRKQSGYGSQTKPIFHKKAKTTKKTV' A
#
# COMPACT_ATOMS: atom_id res chain seq x y z
N MET A 1 15.69 -3.25 -12.71
CA MET A 1 15.12 -3.86 -11.50
C MET A 1 16.27 -4.26 -10.58
N VAL A 2 16.24 -3.85 -9.31
CA VAL A 2 17.36 -4.10 -8.38
C VAL A 2 17.31 -5.55 -7.90
N LYS A 3 18.45 -6.25 -7.92
CA LYS A 3 18.56 -7.62 -7.39
C LYS A 3 18.62 -7.54 -5.86
N VAL A 4 17.64 -8.16 -5.19
CA VAL A 4 17.56 -8.21 -3.72
C VAL A 4 17.70 -9.65 -3.26
N LEU A 5 18.55 -9.88 -2.25
CA LEU A 5 18.75 -11.20 -1.64
C LEU A 5 17.47 -11.65 -0.91
N LYS A 6 17.05 -12.90 -1.12
CA LYS A 6 15.83 -13.46 -0.50
C LYS A 6 15.94 -13.69 1.01
N THR A 7 17.15 -13.69 1.56
CA THR A 7 17.43 -13.89 2.99
C THR A 7 18.44 -12.85 3.48
N ARG A 8 18.12 -12.08 4.52
CA ARG A 8 19.03 -11.07 5.07
C ARG A 8 19.15 -11.23 6.58
N ARG A 9 20.37 -11.21 7.12
CA ARG A 9 20.59 -11.17 8.58
C ARG A 9 20.38 -9.74 9.07
N THR A 10 19.33 -9.50 9.84
CA THR A 10 19.02 -8.18 10.42
C THR A 10 18.54 -8.33 11.86
N TYR A 11 18.54 -7.22 12.60
CA TYR A 11 18.04 -7.18 13.97
C TYR A 11 16.52 -7.41 13.99
N CYS A 12 16.07 -8.40 14.77
CA CYS A 12 14.65 -8.61 15.03
C CYS A 12 14.23 -7.88 16.31
N LYS A 13 13.37 -6.86 16.20
CA LYS A 13 12.87 -6.09 17.35
C LYS A 13 12.16 -6.94 18.41
N LYS A 14 11.49 -8.02 18.00
CA LYS A 14 10.79 -8.92 18.95
C LYS A 14 11.72 -9.91 19.65
N CYS A 15 12.78 -10.35 18.97
CA CYS A 15 13.67 -11.39 19.48
C CYS A 15 14.93 -10.83 20.17
N GLY A 16 15.20 -9.53 20.08
CA GLY A 16 16.35 -8.88 20.69
C GLY A 16 17.71 -9.24 20.09
N LYS A 17 17.75 -9.99 18.98
CA LYS A 17 19.00 -10.47 18.35
C LYS A 17 18.93 -10.45 16.82
N HIS A 18 20.10 -10.50 16.18
CA HIS A 18 20.20 -10.60 14.72
C HIS A 18 19.87 -12.01 14.23
N GLN A 19 18.90 -12.13 13.34
CA GLN A 19 18.45 -13.40 12.77
C GLN A 19 18.33 -13.30 11.24
N PRO A 20 18.40 -14.42 10.51
CA PRO A 20 18.08 -14.43 9.09
C PRO A 20 16.57 -14.22 8.87
N HIS A 21 16.21 -13.22 8.08
CA HIS A 21 14.83 -12.93 7.69
C HIS A 21 14.62 -13.18 6.20
N LYS A 22 13.46 -13.75 5.85
CA LYS A 22 13.02 -13.84 4.46
C LYS A 22 12.60 -12.46 3.97
N VAL A 23 13.24 -11.99 2.92
CA VAL A 23 12.95 -10.69 2.29
C VAL A 23 12.05 -10.94 1.09
N THR A 24 10.94 -10.22 1.06
CA THR A 24 9.98 -10.21 -0.05
C THR A 24 9.60 -8.78 -0.36
N LEU A 25 9.35 -8.49 -1.64
CA LEU A 25 8.87 -7.17 -2.02
C LEU A 25 7.42 -6.99 -1.59
N TYR A 26 7.12 -5.85 -0.96
CA TYR A 26 5.75 -5.51 -0.61
C TYR A 26 4.88 -5.33 -1.86
N LYS A 27 3.65 -5.84 -1.81
CA LYS A 27 2.59 -5.56 -2.77
C LYS A 27 1.39 -4.98 -2.03
N LYS A 28 0.83 -3.88 -2.54
CA LYS A 28 -0.41 -3.32 -1.97
C LYS A 28 -1.55 -4.32 -2.18
N GLY A 29 -2.23 -4.69 -1.09
CA GLY A 29 -3.45 -5.50 -1.15
C GLY A 29 -4.63 -4.73 -1.76
N LYS A 30 -5.70 -5.46 -2.11
CA LYS A 30 -6.96 -4.86 -2.54
C LYS A 30 -7.61 -4.10 -1.38
N ASP A 31 -8.20 -2.95 -1.68
CA ASP A 31 -8.90 -2.15 -0.67
C ASP A 31 -10.19 -2.87 -0.21
N LEU A 32 -10.48 -2.81 1.10
CA LEU A 32 -11.62 -3.51 1.72
C LEU A 32 -12.93 -2.72 1.53
N CYS A 33 -14.03 -3.40 1.15
CA CYS A 33 -15.33 -2.76 0.91
C CYS A 33 -15.97 -2.17 2.17
N TYR A 34 -15.76 -2.81 3.33
CA TYR A 34 -16.37 -2.41 4.61
C TYR A 34 -15.61 -1.29 5.33
N ALA A 35 -14.47 -0.84 4.79
CA ALA A 35 -13.71 0.26 5.36
C ALA A 35 -14.57 1.53 5.45
N GLN A 36 -14.48 2.26 6.56
CA GLN A 36 -15.32 3.45 6.81
C GLN A 36 -15.20 4.49 5.68
N GLY A 37 -13.99 4.69 5.13
CA GLY A 37 -13.76 5.61 4.02
C GLY A 37 -14.47 5.20 2.73
N LYS A 38 -14.50 3.89 2.42
CA LYS A 38 -15.18 3.35 1.25
C LYS A 38 -16.70 3.48 1.40
N ARG A 39 -17.25 3.09 2.55
CA ARG A 39 -18.68 3.27 2.87
C ARG A 39 -19.13 4.73 2.73
N ARG A 40 -18.34 5.67 3.23
CA ARG A 40 -18.62 7.10 3.10
C ARG A 40 -18.58 7.57 1.64
N TYR A 41 -17.60 7.10 0.87
CA TYR A 41 -17.47 7.43 -0.55
C TYR A 41 -18.68 6.92 -1.34
N ASP A 42 -19.08 5.67 -1.14
CA ASP A 42 -20.18 5.05 -1.88
C ASP A 42 -21.52 5.71 -1.58
N ARG A 43 -21.78 6.04 -0.31
CA ARG A 43 -22.96 6.83 0.09
C ARG A 43 -22.97 8.25 -0.48
N LYS A 44 -21.79 8.86 -0.65
CA LYS A 44 -21.71 10.20 -1.26
C LYS A 44 -21.89 10.13 -2.78
N GLN A 45 -21.44 9.04 -3.40
CA GLN A 45 -21.48 8.83 -4.84
C GLN A 45 -22.87 8.43 -5.35
N SER A 46 -23.74 7.88 -4.50
CA SER A 46 -25.11 7.50 -4.87
C SER A 46 -26.02 8.71 -5.11
N GLY A 47 -26.94 8.59 -6.08
CA GLY A 47 -27.90 9.63 -6.44
C GLY A 47 -27.44 10.46 -7.65
N TYR A 48 -27.91 11.69 -7.74
CA TYR A 48 -27.54 12.64 -8.79
C TYR A 48 -26.34 13.50 -8.37
N GLY A 49 -25.61 14.07 -9.34
CA GLY A 49 -24.42 14.89 -9.06
C GLY A 49 -23.08 14.20 -9.35
N SER A 50 -23.09 13.04 -10.01
CA SER A 50 -21.92 12.38 -10.61
C SER A 50 -20.72 12.23 -9.64
N GLN A 51 -19.50 12.53 -10.09
CA GLN A 51 -18.26 12.30 -9.33
C GLN A 51 -18.13 13.28 -8.14
N THR A 52 -18.17 12.76 -6.91
CA THR A 52 -18.26 13.61 -5.70
C THR A 52 -16.94 13.93 -4.99
N LYS A 53 -15.83 13.31 -5.42
CA LYS A 53 -14.48 13.53 -4.89
C LYS A 53 -13.50 13.75 -6.05
N PRO A 54 -12.51 14.64 -5.90
CA PRO A 54 -11.59 14.96 -6.99
C PRO A 54 -10.71 13.76 -7.34
N ILE A 55 -10.50 13.55 -8.65
CA ILE A 55 -9.52 12.61 -9.17
C ILE A 55 -8.21 13.38 -9.37
N PHE A 56 -7.12 12.82 -8.86
CA PHE A 56 -5.81 13.44 -9.04
C PHE A 56 -5.23 13.09 -10.43
N HIS A 57 -5.34 14.02 -11.38
CA HIS A 57 -4.92 13.83 -12.77
C HIS A 57 -3.42 14.08 -13.02
N LYS A 58 -2.81 15.05 -12.33
CA LYS A 58 -1.44 15.52 -12.64
C LYS A 58 -0.36 14.75 -11.85
N LYS A 59 -0.20 13.45 -12.12
CA LYS A 59 0.85 12.62 -11.49
C LYS A 59 2.19 12.81 -12.19
N ALA A 60 3.19 13.35 -11.49
CA ALA A 60 4.55 13.53 -12.02
C ALA A 60 5.49 12.33 -11.76
N LYS A 61 5.28 11.59 -10.67
CA LYS A 61 6.18 10.48 -10.29
C LYS A 61 5.94 9.26 -11.16
N THR A 62 7.00 8.80 -11.83
CA THR A 62 7.00 7.60 -12.68
C THR A 62 7.37 6.33 -11.89
N THR A 63 8.12 6.47 -10.79
CA THR A 63 8.57 5.35 -9.95
C THR A 63 7.94 5.37 -8.56
N LYS A 64 7.87 4.18 -7.93
CA LYS A 64 7.43 4.00 -6.54
C LYS A 64 8.62 3.46 -5.74
N LYS A 65 8.68 3.83 -4.45
CA LYS A 65 9.68 3.29 -3.53
C LYS A 65 9.36 1.81 -3.27
N THR A 66 10.39 0.98 -3.37
CA THR A 66 10.33 -0.42 -2.95
C THR A 66 10.37 -0.49 -1.43
N VAL A 67 9.44 -1.25 -0.83
CA VAL A 67 9.35 -1.50 0.61
C VAL A 67 9.55 -2.97 0.87
#